data_AF-A0A920IXI4-F1
#
_entry.id   AF-A0A920IXI4-F1
#
_cell.length_a   1.000
_cell.length_b   1.000
_cell.length_c   1.000
_cell.angle_alpha   90.00
_cell.angle_beta   90.00
_cell.angle_gamma   90.00
#
_symmetry.space_group_name_H-M   'P 1'
#
loop_
_entity.id
_entity.type
_entity.pdbx_description
1 polymer ?
#
loop_
_entity_poly.entity_id
_entity_poly.type
_entity_poly.pdbx_seq_one_letter_code
_entity_poly.pdbx_strand_id
1 'polypeptide(L)' 'MISFLNGEILKFLSDPKRIVLLVNGFGYEIYIPEYLNNYFVENKVTIGPNLDLEIYYHFTKRAA' A
#
# COMPACT_ATOMS: atom_id res chain seq x y z
N MET A 1 -7.40 14.83 3.31
CA MET A 1 -7.76 13.79 2.31
C MET A 1 -6.47 13.39 1.64
N ILE A 2 -6.11 12.11 1.67
CA ILE A 2 -4.86 11.62 1.07
C ILE A 2 -5.23 11.02 -0.29
N SER A 3 -4.63 11.50 -1.37
CA SER A 3 -4.85 10.99 -2.73
C SER A 3 -3.60 10.35 -3.32
N PHE A 4 -2.43 10.59 -2.74
CA PHE A 4 -1.16 10.10 -3.27
C PHE A 4 -0.17 9.81 -2.14
N LEU A 5 0.58 8.72 -2.28
CA LEU A 5 1.66 8.34 -1.38
C LEU A 5 2.90 7.97 -2.19
N ASN A 6 4.04 8.54 -1.82
CA ASN A 6 5.36 8.12 -2.26
C ASN A 6 6.13 7.62 -1.04
N GLY A 7 6.61 6.38 -1.09
CA GLY A 7 7.38 5.84 0.02
C GLY A 7 7.92 4.45 -0.22
N GLU A 8 8.71 4.00 0.74
CA GLU A 8 9.43 2.73 0.65
C GLU A 8 8.50 1.56 0.98
N ILE A 9 8.56 0.51 0.16
CA ILE A 9 7.83 -0.72 0.44
C ILE A 9 8.50 -1.44 1.61
N LEU A 10 7.80 -1.51 2.76
CA LEU A 10 8.27 -2.24 3.94
C LEU A 10 7.85 -3.71 3.90
N LYS A 11 6.61 -3.99 3.50
CA LYS A 11 6.04 -5.34 3.56
C LYS A 11 4.84 -5.51 2.65
N PHE A 12 4.70 -6.72 2.10
CA PHE A 12 3.46 -7.21 1.50
C PHE A 12 2.75 -8.14 2.50
N LEU A 13 1.44 -7.95 2.67
CA LEU A 13 0.59 -8.76 3.53
C LEU A 13 -0.42 -9.53 2.66
N SER A 14 -0.56 -10.81 2.96
CA SER A 14 -1.54 -11.70 2.34
C SER A 14 -2.81 -11.75 3.19
N ASP A 15 -3.97 -11.82 2.54
CA ASP A 15 -5.28 -12.08 3.14
C ASP A 15 -5.75 -11.08 4.23
N PRO A 16 -6.41 -9.97 3.85
CA PRO A 16 -6.53 -9.44 2.49
C PRO A 16 -5.21 -8.84 1.99
N LYS A 17 -5.06 -8.74 0.66
CA LYS A 17 -3.87 -8.18 0.02
C LYS A 17 -3.66 -6.73 0.43
N ARG A 18 -2.55 -6.46 1.10
CA ARG A 18 -2.18 -5.12 1.57
C ARG A 18 -0.69 -4.87 1.38
N ILE A 19 -0.33 -3.61 1.26
CA ILE A 19 1.05 -3.15 1.23
C ILE A 19 1.27 -2.17 2.39
N VAL A 20 2.44 -2.26 3.01
CA VAL A 20 2.89 -1.31 4.03
C VAL A 20 3.95 -0.41 3.41
N LEU A 21 3.69 0.89 3.34
CA LEU A 21 4.62 1.91 2.87
C LEU A 21 5.16 2.76 4.02
N LEU A 22 6.45 3.06 4.00
CA LEU A 22 7.07 4.06 4.86
C LEU A 22 7.10 5.41 4.12
N VAL A 23 6.30 6.36 4.60
CA VAL A 23 6.20 7.70 4.02
C VAL A 23 6.55 8.71 5.10
N ASN A 24 7.68 9.41 4.93
CA ASN A 24 8.17 10.43 5.88
C ASN A 24 8.19 9.97 7.35
N GLY A 25 8.57 8.71 7.59
CA GLY A 25 8.63 8.11 8.93
C GLY A 25 7.32 7.51 9.45
N PHE A 26 6.23 7.58 8.68
CA PHE A 26 4.93 6.98 9.04
C PHE A 26 4.65 5.72 8.21
N GLY A 27 4.24 4.65 8.87
CA GLY A 27 3.82 3.41 8.22
C GLY A 27 2.35 3.47 7.80
N TYR A 28 2.09 3.43 6.50
CA TYR A 28 0.75 3.38 5.92
C TYR A 28 0.44 1.95 5.46
N GLU A 29 -0.63 1.36 5.99
CA GLU A 29 -1.18 0.10 5.48
C GLU A 29 -2.29 0.39 4.47
N ILE A 30 -2.12 -0.10 3.25
CA ILE A 30 -2.99 0.20 2.11
C ILE A 30 -3.53 -1.11 1.56
N TYR A 31 -4.85 -1.19 1.39
CA TYR A 31 -5.49 -2.29 0.70
C TYR A 31 -5.23 -2.19 -0.80
N ILE A 32 -4.79 -3.29 -1.39
CA ILE A 32 -4.51 -3.36 -2.82
C ILE A 32 -5.41 -4.39 -3.50
N PRO A 33 -5.88 -4.13 -4.72
CA PRO A 33 -6.62 -5.11 -5.50
C PRO A 33 -5.71 -6.23 -6.01
N GLU A 34 -6.31 -7.38 -6.32
CA GLU A 34 -5.58 -8.59 -6.74
C GLU A 34 -4.70 -8.35 -7.98
N TYR A 35 -5.18 -7.56 -8.96
CA TYR A 35 -4.41 -7.26 -10.17
C TYR A 35 -3.12 -6.50 -9.86
N LEU A 36 -3.13 -5.59 -8.89
CA LEU A 36 -1.96 -4.80 -8.52
C LEU A 36 -0.95 -5.66 -7.76
N ASN A 37 -1.45 -6.57 -6.91
CA ASN A 37 -0.61 -7.58 -6.27
C ASN A 37 0.08 -8.48 -7.31
N ASN A 38 -0.65 -8.95 -8.33
CA ASN A 38 -0.08 -9.78 -9.40
C ASN A 38 0.99 -9.02 -10.19
N TYR A 39 0.72 -7.75 -10.51
CA TYR A 39 1.72 -6.88 -11.14
C TYR A 39 3.01 -6.81 -10.32
N PHE A 40 2.94 -6.63 -9.00
CA PHE A 40 4.14 -6.60 -8.15
C PHE A 40 4.91 -7.92 -8.18
N VAL A 41 4.21 -9.06 -8.15
CA VAL A 41 4.84 -10.39 -8.23
C VAL A 41 5.51 -10.61 -9.59
N GLU A 42 4.82 -10.30 -10.69
CA GLU A 42 5.33 -10.48 -12.05
C GLU A 42 6.56 -9.60 -12.32
N ASN A 43 6.54 -8.37 -11.83
CA ASN A 43 7.65 -7.41 -12.00
C ASN A 43 8.74 -7.57 -10.93
N LYS A 44 8.66 -8.59 -10.07
CA LYS A 44 9.60 -8.85 -8.97
C LYS A 44 9.85 -7.61 -8.11
N VAL A 45 8.78 -6.86 -7.83
CA VAL A 45 8.83 -5.71 -6.92
C VAL A 45 9.05 -6.26 -5.52
N THR A 46 10.18 -5.91 -4.92
CA THR A 46 10.55 -6.34 -3.57
C THR A 46 10.42 -5.21 -2.55
N ILE A 47 10.76 -5.51 -1.31
CA ILE A 47 10.93 -4.53 -0.22
C ILE A 47 12.12 -3.61 -0.56
N GLY A 48 12.03 -2.33 -0.23
CA GLY A 48 13.13 -1.35 -0.36
C GLY A 48 13.01 -0.29 -1.48
N PRO A 49 12.38 -0.54 -2.64
CA PRO A 49 12.10 0.51 -3.62
C PRO A 49 11.08 1.52 -3.11
N ASN A 50 11.23 2.77 -3.56
CA ASN A 50 10.17 3.76 -3.47
C ASN A 50 9.08 3.45 -4.49
N LEU A 51 7.83 3.55 -4.05
CA LEU A 51 6.64 3.33 -4.85
C LEU A 51 5.75 4.57 -4.81
N ASP A 52 5.32 4.99 -5.99
CA ASP A 52 4.30 6.02 -6.18
C ASP A 52 2.93 5.35 -6.32
N LEU A 53 2.02 5.65 -5.39
CA LEU A 53 0.65 5.15 -5.41
C LEU A 53 -0.36 6.29 -5.35
N GLU A 54 -1.27 6.30 -6.31
CA GLU A 54 -2.54 7.00 -6.16
C GLU A 54 -3.47 6.15 -5.30
N ILE A 55 -4.08 6.76 -4.28
CA ILE A 55 -4.91 6.05 -3.30
C ILE A 55 -6.31 6.64 -3.20
N TYR A 56 -7.29 5.75 -3.09
CA TYR A 56 -8.64 6.12 -2.69
C TYR A 56 -8.76 6.07 -1.16
N TYR A 57 -8.91 7.23 -0.53
CA TYR A 57 -9.11 7.33 0.91
C TYR A 57 -10.60 7.21 1.26
N HIS A 58 -10.94 6.16 2.01
CA HIS A 58 -12.29 5.96 2.54
C HIS A 58 -12.26 5.95 4.07
N PHE A 59 -12.97 6.91 4.69
CA PHE A 59 -13.13 6.96 6.14
C PHE A 59 -14.45 6.34 6.55
N THR A 60 -14.41 5.26 7.32
CA THR A 60 -15.59 4.70 7.97
C THR A 60 -15.63 5.13 9.43
N LYS A 61 -16.82 5.50 9.92
CA LYS A 61 -17.01 5.65 11.37
C LYS A 61 -16.85 4.27 11.99
N ARG A 62 -15.98 4.17 13.00
CA ARG A 62 -15.90 2.96 13.82
C ARG A 62 -17.25 2.77 14.49
N ALA A 63 -17.92 1.64 14.23
CA ALA A 63 -19.11 1.27 14.99
C ALA A 63 -18.68 1.16 16.47
N ALA A 64 -19.31 1.95 17.33
CA ALA A 64 -19.06 1.96 18.77
C ALA A 64 -19.67 0.73 19.43
#